data_AF-A0A8R7R4I8-F1
#
_entry.id   AF-A0A8R7R4I8-F1
#
_cell.length_a   1.000
_cell.length_b   1.000
_cell.length_c   1.000
_cell.angle_alpha   90.00
_cell.angle_beta   90.00
_cell.angle_gamma   90.00
#
_symmetry.space_group_name_H-M   'P 1'
#
loop_
_entity.id
_entity.type
_entity.pdbx_description
1 polymer ?
#
loop_
_entity_poly.entity_id
_entity_poly.type
_entity_poly.pdbx_seq_one_letter_code
_entity_poly.pdbx_strand_id
1 'polypeptide(L)'
;MEGGGARNVSAAAAQTKESADDGSCKPLPPCCVKAQAAVAESEAKCHATVVSGWFTGTRSRSGKPSKAQYFNNPMWPGEAHSLKVEKILYQGKSPYQEVLVFESSTYGNVLVLDGIVQLTDKDECAYQEMVTHLALCSIPSPKNVLVVGGGDGGVLREIAKHDSVESIDICEIDQLVIDVCKDFFPRLYVGYKDPRVKLHVGDGMLKSYSI
;
A
#
# COMPACT_ATOMS: atom_id res chain seq x y z
N MET A 1 39.57 -3.85 -54.96
CA MET A 1 38.98 -5.14 -55.35
C MET A 1 39.93 -6.21 -54.85
N GLU A 2 40.04 -6.44 -53.54
CA GLU A 2 39.05 -7.09 -52.65
C GLU A 2 38.53 -8.42 -53.20
N GLY A 3 38.73 -9.49 -52.41
CA GLY A 3 38.25 -10.84 -52.68
C GLY A 3 38.94 -11.88 -51.81
N GLY A 4 38.75 -11.78 -50.50
CA GLY A 4 39.30 -12.71 -49.49
C GLY A 4 38.62 -14.07 -49.48
N GLY A 5 39.39 -15.08 -49.03
CA GLY A 5 38.99 -16.48 -48.99
C GLY A 5 38.10 -16.88 -47.80
N ALA A 6 37.31 -17.92 -48.01
CA ALA A 6 36.56 -18.62 -46.97
C ALA A 6 37.12 -20.04 -46.81
N ARG A 7 37.73 -20.32 -45.66
CA ARG A 7 38.04 -21.68 -45.19
C ARG A 7 37.09 -22.02 -44.05
N ASN A 8 36.42 -23.17 -44.19
CA ASN A 8 35.67 -23.84 -43.13
C ASN A 8 36.58 -24.11 -41.93
N VAL A 9 36.16 -23.68 -40.74
CA VAL A 9 36.67 -24.21 -39.47
C VAL A 9 35.48 -24.38 -38.53
N SER A 10 35.17 -25.65 -38.23
CA SER A 10 34.26 -26.07 -37.18
C SER A 10 34.81 -25.65 -35.82
N ALA A 11 34.07 -24.81 -35.08
CA ALA A 11 34.45 -24.38 -33.75
C ALA A 11 34.15 -25.49 -32.71
N ALA A 12 35.20 -25.91 -32.02
CA ALA A 12 35.12 -26.75 -30.83
C ALA A 12 34.49 -25.96 -29.67
N ALA A 13 33.45 -26.52 -29.03
CA ALA A 13 32.93 -25.99 -27.78
C ALA A 13 33.80 -26.50 -26.62
N ALA A 14 34.54 -25.58 -26.02
CA ALA A 14 35.32 -25.81 -24.82
C ALA A 14 34.41 -26.03 -23.60
N GLN A 15 34.65 -27.12 -22.88
CA GLN A 15 34.14 -27.35 -21.54
C GLN A 15 34.85 -26.41 -20.55
N THR A 16 34.08 -25.65 -19.76
CA THR A 16 34.62 -25.01 -18.55
C THR A 16 33.61 -25.11 -17.40
N LYS A 17 33.91 -26.06 -16.50
CA LYS A 17 33.65 -26.14 -15.04
C LYS A 17 32.52 -25.30 -14.43
N GLU A 18 31.50 -25.97 -13.93
CA GLU A 18 30.75 -25.55 -12.73
C GLU A 18 31.69 -25.56 -11.52
N SER A 19 31.91 -24.39 -10.93
CA SER A 19 32.46 -24.26 -9.59
C SER A 19 31.31 -24.31 -8.59
N ALA A 20 31.22 -25.41 -7.83
CA ALA A 20 30.45 -25.46 -6.60
C ALA A 20 31.09 -24.49 -5.59
N ASP A 21 30.41 -23.38 -5.31
CA ASP A 21 30.74 -22.52 -4.18
C ASP A 21 30.13 -23.16 -2.92
N ASP A 22 30.96 -23.94 -2.22
CA ASP A 22 30.67 -24.45 -0.88
C ASP A 22 30.81 -23.28 0.13
N GLY A 23 29.84 -22.36 0.06
CA GLY A 23 29.73 -21.24 0.96
C GLY A 23 29.18 -21.70 2.30
N SER A 24 30.07 -22.08 3.22
CA SER A 24 29.74 -22.39 4.61
C SER A 24 28.82 -21.30 5.20
N CYS A 25 27.55 -21.63 5.44
CA CYS A 25 26.57 -20.67 5.95
C CYS A 25 26.91 -20.33 7.40
N LYS A 26 27.46 -19.15 7.64
CA LYS A 26 27.67 -18.64 9.01
C LYS A 26 26.30 -18.48 9.68
N PRO A 27 26.12 -18.93 10.94
CA PRO A 27 24.86 -18.74 11.64
C PRO A 27 24.50 -17.26 11.71
N LEU A 28 23.27 -16.92 11.30
CA LEU A 28 22.76 -15.56 11.38
C LEU A 28 22.70 -15.10 12.85
N PRO A 29 23.01 -13.82 13.14
CA PRO A 29 22.90 -13.28 14.49
C PRO A 29 21.48 -13.43 15.05
N PRO A 30 21.30 -13.62 16.38
CA PRO A 30 19.98 -13.82 16.99
C PRO A 30 18.98 -12.68 16.70
N CYS A 31 19.47 -11.46 16.48
CA CYS A 31 18.64 -10.30 16.13
C CYS A 31 18.05 -10.37 14.70
N CYS A 32 18.65 -11.16 13.80
CA CYS A 32 18.23 -11.28 12.40
C CYS A 32 17.26 -12.45 12.18
N VAL A 33 17.13 -13.37 13.13
CA VAL A 33 16.24 -14.55 13.00
C VAL A 33 14.77 -14.14 12.97
N LYS A 34 14.39 -13.05 13.67
CA LYS A 34 13.03 -12.49 13.61
C LYS A 34 12.67 -11.82 12.28
N ALA A 35 13.66 -11.54 11.44
CA ALA A 35 13.51 -10.92 10.12
C ALA A 35 13.53 -11.94 8.98
N GLN A 36 13.58 -13.25 9.27
CA GLN A 36 13.41 -14.26 8.23
C GLN A 36 11.99 -14.18 7.69
N ALA A 37 11.86 -13.74 6.44
CA ALA A 37 10.66 -14.02 5.66
C ALA A 37 10.46 -15.54 5.63
N ALA A 38 9.22 -15.98 5.85
CA ALA A 38 8.88 -17.39 5.73
C ALA A 38 9.31 -17.92 4.36
N VAL A 39 9.76 -19.18 4.31
CA VAL A 39 10.08 -19.86 3.06
C VAL A 39 8.87 -19.74 2.14
N ALA A 40 9.06 -19.25 0.92
CA ALA A 40 7.99 -19.14 -0.05
C ALA A 40 7.33 -20.52 -0.21
N GLU A 41 6.05 -20.62 0.11
CA GLU A 41 5.31 -21.86 -0.10
C GLU A 41 5.31 -22.17 -1.59
N SER A 42 5.82 -23.34 -1.96
CA SER A 42 5.98 -23.79 -3.35
C SER A 42 4.66 -23.95 -4.10
N GLU A 43 3.53 -23.81 -3.40
CA GLU A 43 2.18 -23.85 -3.95
C GLU A 43 1.30 -22.73 -3.40
N ALA A 44 1.80 -21.50 -3.39
CA ALA A 44 0.92 -20.33 -3.26
C ALA A 44 0.00 -20.25 -4.50
N LYS A 45 -1.07 -21.06 -4.53
CA LYS A 45 -2.20 -20.85 -5.42
C LYS A 45 -2.79 -19.51 -5.00
N CYS A 46 -2.51 -18.47 -5.79
CA CYS A 46 -3.13 -17.16 -5.62
C CYS A 46 -4.63 -17.35 -5.57
N HIS A 47 -5.20 -17.33 -4.37
CA HIS A 47 -6.63 -17.35 -4.17
C HIS A 47 -7.20 -16.09 -4.84
N ALA A 48 -8.44 -16.13 -5.33
CA ALA A 48 -9.08 -15.03 -6.08
C ALA A 48 -9.20 -13.68 -5.33
N THR A 49 -8.64 -13.61 -4.12
CA THR A 49 -8.70 -12.52 -3.15
C THR A 49 -7.34 -11.87 -2.91
N VAL A 50 -6.35 -12.01 -3.81
CA VAL A 50 -5.21 -11.09 -3.81
C VAL A 50 -5.79 -9.70 -4.07
N VAL A 51 -5.62 -8.80 -3.10
CA VAL A 51 -5.94 -7.37 -3.24
C VAL A 51 -4.87 -6.75 -4.13
N SER A 52 -4.93 -7.09 -5.41
CA SER A 52 -4.29 -6.40 -6.52
C SER A 52 -5.42 -6.03 -7.46
N GLY A 53 -5.40 -4.81 -7.99
CA GLY A 53 -6.44 -4.23 -8.85
C GLY A 53 -7.14 -5.24 -9.75
N TRP A 54 -8.47 -5.10 -9.84
CA TRP A 54 -9.41 -5.96 -10.54
C TRP A 54 -8.84 -6.73 -11.75
N PHE A 55 -8.90 -8.06 -11.64
CA PHE A 55 -8.76 -8.98 -12.77
C PHE A 55 -9.88 -8.75 -13.79
N THR A 56 -9.55 -8.20 -14.95
CA THR A 56 -10.38 -8.37 -16.15
C THR A 56 -9.61 -9.23 -17.14
N GLY A 57 -9.92 -10.54 -17.14
CA GLY A 57 -9.47 -11.42 -18.21
C GLY A 57 -10.12 -10.99 -19.53
N THR A 58 -9.31 -10.74 -20.56
CA THR A 58 -9.81 -10.69 -21.93
C THR A 58 -10.29 -12.09 -22.32
N ARG A 59 -11.57 -12.22 -22.67
CA ARG A 59 -12.16 -13.47 -23.17
C ARG A 59 -11.59 -13.74 -24.58
N SER A 60 -10.45 -14.42 -24.67
CA SER A 60 -9.91 -14.88 -25.95
C SER A 60 -10.79 -16.02 -26.49
N ARG A 61 -11.53 -15.77 -27.57
CA ARG A 61 -12.07 -16.81 -28.46
C ARG A 61 -10.92 -17.44 -29.27
N SER A 62 -9.95 -18.06 -28.62
CA SER A 62 -9.01 -18.98 -29.26
C SER A 62 -8.26 -19.74 -28.17
N GLY A 63 -8.17 -21.06 -28.28
CA GLY A 63 -7.58 -21.99 -27.31
C GLY A 63 -6.05 -21.88 -27.16
N LYS A 64 -5.50 -20.67 -27.09
CA LYS A 64 -4.14 -20.43 -26.60
C LYS A 64 -4.22 -20.11 -25.11
N PRO A 65 -3.29 -20.61 -24.26
CA PRO A 65 -3.26 -20.21 -22.87
C PRO A 65 -3.07 -18.69 -22.82
N SER A 66 -4.06 -18.00 -22.26
CA SER A 66 -3.96 -16.57 -21.97
C SER A 66 -2.75 -16.36 -21.06
N LYS A 67 -1.82 -15.48 -21.45
CA LYS A 67 -0.81 -14.96 -20.51
C LYS A 67 -1.55 -14.51 -19.26
N ALA A 68 -1.11 -14.96 -18.08
CA ALA A 68 -1.61 -14.42 -16.83
C ALA A 68 -1.38 -12.90 -16.85
N GLN A 69 -2.46 -12.14 -16.95
CA GLN A 69 -2.43 -10.69 -16.85
C GLN A 69 -2.62 -10.35 -15.38
N TYR A 70 -1.53 -10.03 -14.72
CA TYR A 70 -1.53 -9.45 -13.38
C TYR A 70 -1.67 -7.95 -13.56
N PHE A 71 -2.73 -7.35 -13.02
CA PHE A 71 -2.74 -5.90 -12.86
C PHE A 71 -1.89 -5.58 -11.63
N ASN A 72 -0.57 -5.44 -11.85
CA ASN A 72 0.26 -4.78 -10.86
C ASN A 72 -0.16 -3.32 -10.83
N ASN A 73 -0.14 -2.70 -9.65
CA ASN A 73 -0.05 -1.25 -9.65
C ASN A 73 1.28 -0.91 -10.36
N PRO A 74 1.29 -0.03 -11.38
CA PRO A 74 2.52 0.29 -12.11
C PRO A 74 3.60 0.89 -11.21
N MET A 75 3.25 1.35 -10.00
CA MET A 75 4.20 1.86 -9.01
C MET A 75 5.12 0.79 -8.40
N TRP A 76 4.75 -0.50 -8.39
CA TRP A 76 5.58 -1.59 -7.84
C TRP A 76 5.57 -2.84 -8.75
N PRO A 77 6.30 -2.81 -9.88
CA PRO A 77 6.25 -3.88 -10.85
C PRO A 77 6.94 -5.16 -10.38
N GLY A 78 6.22 -6.27 -10.37
CA GLY A 78 6.77 -7.60 -10.09
C GLY A 78 6.57 -8.08 -8.65
N GLU A 79 5.92 -7.27 -7.81
CA GLU A 79 5.64 -7.58 -6.42
C GLU A 79 4.17 -7.29 -6.07
N ALA A 80 3.66 -7.97 -5.04
CA ALA A 80 2.32 -7.73 -4.49
C ALA A 80 2.26 -8.23 -3.04
N HIS A 81 1.61 -7.45 -2.16
CA HIS A 81 1.26 -7.90 -0.82
C HIS A 81 -0.15 -8.49 -0.85
N SER A 82 -0.29 -9.76 -0.44
CA SER A 82 -1.58 -10.46 -0.41
C SER A 82 -2.13 -10.54 1.00
N LEU A 83 -3.37 -10.11 1.19
CA LEU A 83 -4.12 -10.30 2.43
C LEU A 83 -5.29 -11.26 2.17
N LYS A 84 -5.47 -12.25 3.05
CA LYS A 84 -6.65 -13.11 2.98
C LYS A 84 -7.89 -12.34 3.42
N VAL A 85 -8.88 -12.32 2.55
CA VAL A 85 -10.18 -11.68 2.76
C VAL A 85 -11.14 -12.67 3.42
N GLU A 86 -11.73 -12.30 4.56
CA GLU A 86 -12.81 -13.04 5.19
C GLU A 86 -14.18 -12.54 4.69
N LYS A 87 -14.36 -11.21 4.61
CA LYS A 87 -15.64 -10.62 4.21
C LYS A 87 -15.47 -9.25 3.56
N ILE A 88 -16.18 -9.01 2.47
CA ILE A 88 -16.33 -7.66 1.91
C ILE A 88 -17.38 -6.90 2.73
N LEU A 89 -16.99 -5.75 3.28
CA LEU A 89 -17.85 -4.90 4.12
C LEU A 89 -18.49 -3.77 3.32
N TYR A 90 -17.74 -3.19 2.38
CA TYR A 90 -18.20 -2.13 1.50
C TYR A 90 -17.47 -2.19 0.17
N GLN A 91 -18.18 -1.91 -0.93
CA GLN A 91 -17.57 -1.71 -2.24
C GLN A 91 -18.37 -0.65 -3.01
N GLY A 92 -17.68 0.38 -3.49
CA GLY A 92 -18.30 1.50 -4.19
C GLY A 92 -17.30 2.27 -5.03
N LYS A 93 -17.80 3.29 -5.72
CA LYS A 93 -17.00 4.19 -6.56
C LYS A 93 -17.51 5.60 -6.36
N SER A 94 -16.63 6.49 -5.93
CA SER A 94 -16.90 7.93 -5.84
C SER A 94 -16.58 8.61 -7.19
N PRO A 95 -16.82 9.92 -7.33
CA PRO A 95 -16.31 10.69 -8.47
C PRO A 95 -14.78 10.70 -8.61
N TYR A 96 -14.05 10.32 -7.55
CA TYR A 96 -12.59 10.43 -7.47
C TYR A 96 -11.90 9.07 -7.62
N GLN A 97 -12.42 8.03 -6.95
CA GLN A 97 -11.73 6.74 -6.82
C GLN A 97 -12.69 5.58 -6.50
N GLU A 98 -12.20 4.37 -6.66
CA GLU A 98 -12.85 3.15 -6.20
C GLU A 98 -12.55 2.91 -4.72
N VAL A 99 -13.58 2.64 -3.92
CA VAL A 99 -13.49 2.46 -2.47
C VAL A 99 -13.91 1.04 -2.11
N LEU A 100 -13.04 0.33 -1.41
CA LEU A 100 -13.28 -1.03 -0.93
C LEU A 100 -12.90 -1.11 0.54
N VAL A 101 -13.79 -1.69 1.35
CA VAL A 101 -13.49 -2.11 2.70
C VAL A 101 -13.78 -3.58 2.85
N PHE A 102 -12.82 -4.30 3.41
CA PHE A 102 -12.99 -5.72 3.72
C PHE A 102 -12.37 -6.07 5.06
N GLU A 103 -12.86 -7.13 5.67
CA GLU A 103 -12.29 -7.76 6.85
C GLU A 103 -11.23 -8.78 6.42
N SER A 104 -10.01 -8.60 6.88
CA SER A 104 -8.89 -9.53 6.69
C SER A 104 -8.84 -10.57 7.81
N SER A 105 -8.38 -11.78 7.49
CA SER A 105 -8.19 -12.86 8.47
C SER A 105 -7.25 -12.49 9.62
N THR A 106 -6.26 -11.61 9.40
CA THR A 106 -5.20 -11.35 10.38
C THR A 106 -4.82 -9.87 10.57
N TYR A 107 -5.40 -8.96 9.77
CA TYR A 107 -5.12 -7.52 9.80
C TYR A 107 -6.32 -6.65 10.22
N GLY A 108 -7.46 -7.27 10.56
CA GLY A 108 -8.70 -6.56 10.89
C GLY A 108 -9.33 -5.94 9.64
N ASN A 109 -10.03 -4.81 9.77
CA ASN A 109 -10.58 -4.12 8.62
C ASN A 109 -9.46 -3.46 7.79
N VAL A 110 -9.65 -3.45 6.47
CA VAL A 110 -8.69 -2.91 5.50
C VAL A 110 -9.41 -1.94 4.57
N LEU A 111 -8.89 -0.72 4.45
CA LEU A 111 -9.34 0.27 3.47
C LEU A 111 -8.47 0.17 2.23
N VAL A 112 -9.11 0.14 1.07
CA VAL A 112 -8.45 0.10 -0.23
C VAL A 112 -9.05 1.17 -1.12
N LEU A 113 -8.18 1.98 -1.72
CA LEU A 113 -8.54 3.01 -2.69
C LEU A 113 -7.83 2.72 -4.01
N ASP A 114 -8.58 2.63 -5.12
CA ASP A 114 -8.08 2.27 -6.46
C ASP A 114 -7.18 1.01 -6.47
N GLY A 115 -7.54 0.03 -5.64
CA GLY A 115 -6.79 -1.23 -5.51
C GLY A 115 -5.51 -1.14 -4.68
N ILE A 116 -5.27 -0.02 -4.00
CA ILE A 116 -4.12 0.21 -3.10
C ILE A 116 -4.59 0.21 -1.65
N VAL A 117 -3.99 -0.65 -0.82
CA VAL A 117 -4.21 -0.64 0.63
C VAL A 117 -3.76 0.70 1.20
N GLN A 118 -4.68 1.41 1.84
CA GLN A 118 -4.40 2.68 2.51
C GLN A 118 -4.09 2.50 3.98
N LEU A 119 -4.81 1.60 4.65
CA LEU A 119 -4.60 1.26 6.05
C LEU A 119 -5.16 -0.13 6.38
N THR A 120 -4.66 -0.68 7.48
CA THR A 120 -5.27 -1.81 8.19
C THR A 120 -5.44 -1.46 9.66
N ASP A 121 -6.44 -2.07 10.31
CA ASP A 121 -6.65 -1.92 11.75
C ASP A 121 -5.45 -2.31 12.62
N LYS A 122 -4.58 -3.19 12.11
CA LYS A 122 -3.48 -3.78 12.85
C LYS A 122 -2.22 -2.93 12.89
N ASP A 123 -1.94 -2.21 11.81
CA ASP A 123 -0.68 -1.48 11.62
C ASP A 123 -0.84 0.02 11.33
N GLU A 124 -2.08 0.55 11.32
CA GLU A 124 -2.35 1.99 11.17
C GLU A 124 -1.50 2.86 12.09
N CYS A 125 -1.29 2.43 13.34
CA CYS A 125 -0.57 3.21 14.33
C CYS A 125 0.83 3.61 13.87
N ALA A 126 1.54 2.74 13.16
CA ALA A 126 2.89 3.01 12.70
C ALA A 126 2.92 4.19 11.71
N TYR A 127 1.97 4.25 10.77
CA TYR A 127 1.89 5.35 9.82
C TYR A 127 1.37 6.63 10.50
N GLN A 128 0.25 6.52 11.21
CA GLN A 128 -0.46 7.67 11.78
C GLN A 128 0.37 8.40 12.84
N GLU A 129 1.04 7.64 13.73
CA GLU A 129 1.92 8.22 14.75
C GLU A 129 3.14 8.87 14.10
N MET A 130 3.77 8.21 13.12
CA MET A 130 4.99 8.72 12.51
C MET A 130 4.76 9.98 11.67
N VAL A 131 3.73 10.00 10.82
CA VAL A 131 3.44 11.16 9.99
C VAL A 131 3.08 12.39 10.84
N THR A 132 2.45 12.16 12.00
CA THR A 132 2.01 13.22 12.90
C THR A 132 3.12 13.70 13.83
N HIS A 133 3.70 12.79 14.61
CA HIS A 133 4.59 13.15 15.71
C HIS A 133 5.98 13.56 15.24
N LEU A 134 6.47 13.06 14.09
CA LEU A 134 7.73 13.55 13.54
C LEU A 134 7.68 15.06 13.27
N ALA A 135 6.58 15.55 12.70
CA ALA A 135 6.41 16.98 12.42
C ALA A 135 6.16 17.78 13.71
N LEU A 136 5.15 17.38 14.50
CA LEU A 136 4.68 18.18 15.64
C LEU A 136 5.64 18.18 16.84
N CYS A 137 6.43 17.12 17.04
CA CYS A 137 7.45 17.11 18.09
C CYS A 137 8.73 17.85 17.71
N SER A 138 8.89 18.24 16.44
CA SER A 138 10.08 18.96 15.95
C SER A 138 9.95 20.48 16.03
N ILE A 139 8.79 21.00 16.45
CA ILE A 139 8.52 22.43 16.60
C ILE A 139 7.96 22.74 17.99
N PRO A 140 8.31 23.88 18.60
CA PRO A 140 7.78 24.26 19.91
C PRO A 140 6.32 24.70 19.79
N SER A 141 5.45 24.08 20.59
CA SER A 141 4.04 24.48 20.78
C SER A 141 3.26 24.73 19.47
N PRO A 142 3.10 23.72 18.59
CA PRO A 142 2.27 23.84 17.40
C PRO A 142 0.84 24.25 17.76
N LYS A 143 0.28 25.23 17.05
CA LYS A 143 -1.06 25.80 17.30
C LYS A 143 -2.08 25.46 16.21
N ASN A 144 -1.73 25.73 14.95
CA ASN A 144 -2.61 25.53 13.81
C ASN A 144 -2.01 24.44 12.93
N VAL A 145 -2.79 23.39 12.64
CA VAL A 145 -2.35 22.24 11.85
C VAL A 145 -3.31 22.03 10.69
N LEU A 146 -2.77 21.91 9.48
CA LEU A 146 -3.52 21.55 8.28
C LEU A 146 -3.19 20.10 7.90
N VAL A 147 -4.21 19.29 7.71
CA VAL A 147 -4.13 17.94 7.13
C VAL A 147 -4.74 17.99 5.74
N VAL A 148 -4.00 17.51 4.74
CA VAL A 148 -4.51 17.34 3.36
C VAL A 148 -4.61 15.85 3.08
N GLY A 149 -5.80 15.38 2.69
CA GLY A 149 -6.17 13.97 2.74
C GLY A 149 -6.51 13.53 4.16
N GLY A 150 -6.19 12.28 4.51
CA GLY A 150 -6.39 11.75 5.86
C GLY A 150 -7.86 11.47 6.20
N GLY A 151 -8.69 11.18 5.18
CA GLY A 151 -10.12 10.87 5.31
C GLY A 151 -10.48 9.76 6.31
N ASP A 152 -9.53 8.93 6.72
CA ASP A 152 -9.74 7.90 7.74
C ASP A 152 -9.83 8.44 9.18
N GLY A 153 -9.26 9.62 9.44
CA GLY A 153 -9.30 10.29 10.74
C GLY A 153 -8.19 9.89 11.73
N GLY A 154 -7.32 8.95 11.38
CA GLY A 154 -6.20 8.50 12.21
C GLY A 154 -5.24 9.64 12.54
N VAL A 155 -4.80 10.42 11.54
CA VAL A 155 -3.93 11.59 11.74
C VAL A 155 -4.57 12.59 12.71
N LEU A 156 -5.87 12.84 12.59
CA LEU A 156 -6.58 13.78 13.47
C LEU A 156 -6.55 13.32 14.92
N ARG A 157 -6.75 12.03 15.17
CA ARG A 157 -6.66 11.42 16.50
C ARG A 157 -5.26 11.60 17.10
N GLU A 158 -4.22 11.50 16.29
CA GLU A 158 -2.83 11.68 16.75
C GLU A 158 -2.49 13.16 17.00
N ILE A 159 -2.97 14.08 16.16
CA ILE A 159 -2.80 15.52 16.37
C ILE A 159 -3.50 15.95 17.66
N ALA A 160 -4.67 15.37 17.96
CA ALA A 160 -5.44 15.68 19.15
C ALA A 160 -4.69 15.43 20.47
N LYS A 161 -3.63 14.61 20.46
CA LYS A 161 -2.76 14.35 21.63
C LYS A 161 -1.85 15.53 21.99
N HIS A 162 -1.74 16.55 21.13
CA HIS A 162 -0.94 17.75 21.38
C HIS A 162 -1.80 18.86 21.96
N ASP A 163 -1.64 19.13 23.26
CA ASP A 163 -2.43 20.13 23.99
C ASP A 163 -2.21 21.57 23.51
N SER A 164 -1.07 21.86 22.88
CA SER A 164 -0.79 23.19 22.32
C SER A 164 -1.59 23.50 21.06
N VAL A 165 -2.13 22.48 20.39
CA VAL A 165 -2.89 22.64 19.15
C VAL A 165 -4.24 23.26 19.48
N GLU A 166 -4.50 24.42 18.87
CA GLU A 166 -5.70 25.22 19.02
C GLU A 166 -6.69 24.98 17.86
N SER A 167 -6.20 24.66 16.66
CA SER A 167 -7.03 24.38 15.49
C SER A 167 -6.45 23.28 14.59
N ILE A 168 -7.35 22.45 14.05
CA ILE A 168 -7.02 21.36 13.12
C ILE A 168 -7.94 21.49 11.91
N ASP A 169 -7.42 21.99 10.79
CA ASP A 169 -8.14 21.99 9.52
C ASP A 169 -7.81 20.70 8.76
N ILE A 170 -8.82 20.00 8.26
CA ILE A 170 -8.64 18.85 7.38
C ILE A 170 -9.33 19.11 6.04
N CYS A 171 -8.59 18.90 4.97
CA CYS A 171 -9.11 18.94 3.61
C CYS A 171 -9.07 17.54 2.99
N GLU A 172 -10.23 16.91 2.87
CA GLU A 172 -10.38 15.63 2.18
C GLU A 172 -11.22 15.84 0.93
N ILE A 173 -10.76 15.35 -0.22
CA ILE A 173 -11.42 15.56 -1.49
C ILE A 173 -12.64 14.65 -1.64
N ASP A 174 -12.59 13.46 -1.05
CA ASP A 174 -13.59 12.43 -1.25
C ASP A 174 -14.45 12.20 -0.01
N GLN A 175 -15.67 12.76 -0.03
CA GLN A 175 -16.68 12.56 1.02
C GLN A 175 -16.96 11.08 1.29
N LEU A 176 -16.91 10.24 0.25
CA LEU A 176 -17.24 8.83 0.40
C LEU A 176 -16.23 8.12 1.32
N VAL A 177 -14.95 8.49 1.25
CA VAL A 177 -13.91 7.92 2.11
C VAL A 177 -14.21 8.22 3.58
N ILE A 178 -14.62 9.45 3.89
CA ILE A 178 -14.97 9.88 5.25
C ILE A 178 -16.16 9.09 5.78
N ASP A 179 -17.22 8.96 4.97
CA ASP A 179 -18.45 8.26 5.35
C ASP A 179 -18.19 6.77 5.59
N VAL A 180 -17.44 6.14 4.70
CA VAL A 180 -17.03 4.73 4.84
C VAL A 180 -16.15 4.55 6.08
N CYS A 181 -15.22 5.46 6.35
CA CYS A 181 -14.36 5.36 7.54
C CYS A 181 -15.11 5.58 8.85
N LYS A 182 -16.14 6.42 8.84
CA LYS A 182 -17.05 6.57 9.98
C LYS A 182 -17.73 5.26 10.37
N ASP A 183 -18.18 4.50 9.37
CA ASP A 183 -18.95 3.28 9.61
C ASP A 183 -18.06 2.07 9.93
N PHE A 184 -16.90 1.95 9.27
CA PHE A 184 -16.07 0.74 9.37
C PHE A 184 -14.77 0.90 10.16
N PHE A 185 -14.34 2.13 10.46
CA PHE A 185 -13.12 2.44 11.21
C PHE A 185 -13.39 3.41 12.38
N PRO A 186 -14.32 3.10 13.31
CA PRO A 186 -14.73 4.02 14.37
C PRO A 186 -13.59 4.43 15.32
N ARG A 187 -12.54 3.62 15.45
CA ARG A 187 -11.33 3.92 16.25
C ARG A 187 -10.44 5.00 15.63
N LEU A 188 -10.49 5.16 14.32
CA LEU A 188 -9.81 6.24 13.59
C LEU A 188 -10.72 7.46 13.53
N TYR A 189 -11.99 7.25 13.19
CA TYR A 189 -12.99 8.30 13.06
C TYR A 189 -13.20 9.12 14.34
N VAL A 190 -12.83 8.60 15.52
CA VAL A 190 -12.82 9.38 16.77
C VAL A 190 -12.05 10.70 16.65
N GLY A 191 -11.04 10.78 15.76
CA GLY A 191 -10.31 12.02 15.49
C GLY A 191 -11.22 13.16 15.00
N TYR A 192 -12.24 12.86 14.20
CA TYR A 192 -13.23 13.86 13.75
C TYR A 192 -14.13 14.38 14.87
N LYS A 193 -14.14 13.75 16.05
CA LYS A 193 -14.94 14.19 17.20
C LYS A 193 -14.21 15.23 18.06
N ASP A 194 -12.94 15.50 17.81
CA ASP A 194 -12.22 16.57 18.52
C ASP A 194 -12.82 17.94 18.13
N PRO A 195 -13.21 18.78 19.11
CA PRO A 195 -13.86 20.07 18.84
C PRO A 195 -12.98 21.07 18.08
N ARG A 196 -11.67 20.84 18.01
CA ARG A 196 -10.71 21.67 17.26
C ARG A 196 -10.71 21.36 15.77
N VAL A 197 -11.31 20.23 15.35
CA VAL A 197 -11.32 19.77 13.96
C VAL A 197 -12.35 20.53 13.13
N LYS A 198 -11.91 21.04 11.98
CA LYS A 198 -12.75 21.65 10.94
C LYS A 198 -12.58 20.87 9.64
N LEU A 199 -13.62 20.16 9.24
CA LEU A 199 -13.64 19.40 7.99
C LEU A 199 -14.00 20.30 6.80
N HIS A 200 -13.13 20.28 5.80
CA HIS A 200 -13.33 20.86 4.48
C HIS A 200 -13.38 19.74 3.46
N VAL A 201 -14.52 19.58 2.79
CA VAL A 201 -14.65 18.61 1.70
C VAL A 201 -14.32 19.32 0.39
N GLY A 202 -13.27 18.89 -0.29
CA GLY A 202 -12.83 19.47 -1.55
C GLY A 202 -11.34 19.31 -1.83
N ASP A 203 -10.89 19.92 -2.92
CA ASP A 203 -9.49 19.87 -3.34
C ASP A 203 -8.62 20.78 -2.45
N GLY A 204 -7.57 20.20 -1.86
CA GLY A 204 -6.60 20.92 -1.03
C GLY A 204 -5.78 21.96 -1.80
N MET A 205 -5.67 21.83 -3.12
CA MET A 205 -4.91 22.73 -3.98
C MET A 205 -5.69 24.00 -4.37
N LEU A 206 -7.02 23.93 -4.41
CA LEU A 206 -7.87 25.01 -4.92
C LEU A 206 -8.32 26.01 -3.85
N LYS A 207 -8.11 25.71 -2.57
CA LYS A 207 -8.48 26.59 -1.47
C LYS A 207 -7.27 27.41 -1.00
N SER A 208 -7.41 28.73 -1.08
CA SER A 208 -6.66 29.63 -0.20
C SER A 208 -7.17 29.43 1.22
N TYR A 209 -6.58 28.49 1.95
CA TYR A 209 -6.77 28.40 3.38
C TYR A 209 -6.12 29.63 3.99
N SER A 210 -6.92 30.50 4.62
CA SER A 210 -6.38 31.52 5.53
C SER A 210 -5.93 30.78 6.81
N ILE A 211 -4.72 30.23 6.75
CA ILE A 211 -4.00 29.62 7.88
C ILE A 211 -3.33 30.74 8.70
#